data_AF-C7JAB5-F1
#
_entry.id   AF-C7JAB5-F1
#
_cell.length_a   1.000
_cell.length_b   1.000
_cell.length_c   1.000
_cell.angle_alpha   90.00
_cell.angle_beta   90.00
_cell.angle_gamma   90.00
#
_symmetry.space_group_name_H-M   'P 1'
#
loop_
_entity.id
_entity.type
_entity.pdbx_description
1 polymer ?
#
loop_
_entity_poly.entity_id
_entity_poly.type
_entity_poly.pdbx_seq_one_letter_code
_entity_poly.pdbx_strand_id
1 'polypeptide(L)'
;MANDKEHLAFAEQLLSGPRPDVVLLTEASIAGGRSRSMPASSLKEIWMAAAQSQGISCYSDIGTITGVEAPIIASRPTTSRSLSGDKPMLIGCCTPFSSDLIRVASRLLQTQEDGDTGLICVTGSLHMVSSVLGQLRQ
;
A
#
# COMPACT_ATOMS: atom_id res chain seq x y z
N MET A 1 -9.72 -16.05 10.73
CA MET A 1 -8.80 -15.11 10.04
C MET A 1 -9.49 -14.67 8.78
N ALA A 2 -9.26 -13.42 8.35
CA ALA A 2 -9.71 -13.03 7.03
C ALA A 2 -9.02 -13.91 5.98
N ASN A 3 -9.78 -14.42 5.02
CA ASN A 3 -9.25 -15.17 3.90
C ASN A 3 -8.90 -14.23 2.73
N ASP A 4 -8.24 -14.77 1.71
CA ASP A 4 -7.80 -14.02 0.53
C ASP A 4 -8.95 -13.28 -0.15
N LYS A 5 -10.15 -13.88 -0.19
CA LYS A 5 -11.35 -13.26 -0.78
C LYS A 5 -11.81 -12.03 0.00
N GLU A 6 -11.73 -12.07 1.33
CA GLU A 6 -12.06 -10.93 2.19
C GLU A 6 -11.04 -9.79 2.04
N HIS A 7 -9.75 -10.12 1.93
CA HIS A 7 -8.69 -9.14 1.68
C HIS A 7 -8.81 -8.51 0.28
N LEU A 8 -9.16 -9.29 -0.73
CA LEU A 8 -9.41 -8.81 -2.10
C LEU A 8 -10.60 -7.86 -2.14
N ALA A 9 -11.75 -8.28 -1.60
CA ALA A 9 -12.95 -7.46 -1.57
C ALA A 9 -12.72 -6.13 -0.82
N PHE A 10 -11.92 -6.17 0.27
CA PHE A 10 -11.52 -4.96 0.97
C PHE A 10 -10.67 -4.02 0.10
N ALA A 11 -9.66 -4.55 -0.59
CA ALA A 11 -8.80 -3.76 -1.47
C ALA A 11 -9.60 -3.16 -2.64
N GLU A 12 -10.46 -3.97 -3.28
CA GLU A 12 -11.34 -3.51 -4.35
C GLU A 12 -12.27 -2.40 -3.89
N GLN A 13 -12.88 -2.55 -2.71
CA GLN A 13 -13.77 -1.53 -2.15
C GLN A 13 -13.02 -0.23 -1.88
N LEU A 14 -11.78 -0.30 -1.39
CA LEU A 14 -10.99 0.91 -1.13
C LEU A 14 -10.57 1.61 -2.42
N LEU A 15 -10.21 0.84 -3.45
CA LEU A 15 -9.85 1.35 -4.78
C LEU A 15 -11.05 1.84 -5.60
N SER A 16 -12.28 1.48 -5.21
CA SER A 16 -13.50 2.03 -5.83
C SER A 16 -13.78 3.50 -5.44
N GLY A 17 -13.12 3.99 -4.39
CA GLY A 17 -13.20 5.38 -3.92
C GLY A 17 -12.11 6.28 -4.53
N PRO A 18 -11.75 7.39 -3.86
CA PRO A 18 -10.61 8.21 -4.25
C PRO A 18 -9.34 7.35 -4.32
N ARG A 19 -8.69 7.37 -5.49
CA ARG A 19 -7.54 6.52 -5.76
C ARG A 19 -6.33 6.99 -4.93
N PRO A 20 -5.69 6.11 -4.14
CA PRO A 20 -4.46 6.46 -3.46
C PRO A 20 -3.30 6.54 -4.46
N ASP A 21 -2.34 7.39 -4.12
CA ASP A 21 -1.06 7.47 -4.82
C ASP A 21 -0.11 6.36 -4.38
N VAL A 22 -0.16 6.00 -3.09
CA VAL A 22 0.76 5.05 -2.49
C VAL A 22 0.01 4.08 -1.58
N VAL A 23 0.25 2.79 -1.77
CA VAL A 23 -0.23 1.69 -0.94
C VAL A 23 0.97 1.00 -0.30
N LEU A 24 1.04 1.06 1.04
CA LEU A 24 2.07 0.40 1.83
C LEU A 24 1.48 -0.77 2.61
N LEU A 25 1.98 -1.96 2.35
CA LEU A 25 1.45 -3.21 2.89
C LEU A 25 2.40 -3.73 3.96
N THR A 26 1.87 -4.08 5.13
CA THR A 26 2.71 -4.54 6.24
C THR A 26 2.10 -5.72 6.99
N GLU A 27 2.94 -6.45 7.71
CA GLU A 27 2.50 -7.53 8.60
C GLU A 27 2.21 -6.99 10.00
N ALA A 28 1.21 -7.61 10.64
CA ALA A 28 0.88 -7.34 12.02
C ALA A 28 1.23 -8.54 12.91
N SER A 29 1.99 -8.29 13.99
CA SER A 29 2.15 -9.30 15.04
C SER A 29 0.96 -9.20 15.99
N ILE A 30 0.06 -10.19 15.94
CA ILE A 30 -1.08 -10.30 16.86
C ILE A 30 -0.77 -11.41 17.86
N ALA A 31 -1.17 -11.23 19.12
CA ALA A 31 -0.99 -12.21 20.19
C ALA A 31 -1.37 -13.63 19.72
N GLY A 32 -0.38 -14.53 19.67
CA GLY A 32 -0.50 -15.87 19.06
C GLY A 32 0.36 -16.09 17.80
N GLY A 33 1.08 -15.09 17.30
CA GLY A 33 2.10 -15.21 16.26
C GLY A 33 1.64 -14.82 14.84
N ARG A 34 2.61 -14.71 13.90
CA ARG A 34 2.40 -14.38 12.48
C ARG A 34 1.34 -15.24 11.78
N SER A 35 1.05 -16.42 12.33
CA SER A 35 0.02 -17.34 11.86
C SER A 35 -1.39 -16.74 11.80
N ARG A 36 -1.66 -15.58 12.43
CA ARG A 36 -2.96 -14.89 12.39
C ARG A 36 -3.03 -13.66 11.47
N SER A 37 -1.93 -13.30 10.81
CA SER A 37 -1.84 -12.17 9.87
C SER A 37 -1.49 -12.70 8.49
N MET A 38 -2.08 -12.10 7.45
CA MET A 38 -1.64 -12.34 6.09
C MET A 38 -0.21 -11.78 5.88
N PRO A 39 0.68 -12.52 5.19
CA PRO A 39 2.00 -12.02 4.82
C PRO A 39 1.91 -10.79 3.92
N ALA A 40 2.88 -9.86 4.04
CA ALA A 40 2.83 -8.63 3.25
C ALA A 40 3.05 -8.89 1.74
N SER A 41 3.76 -9.96 1.38
CA SER A 41 3.90 -10.41 -0.01
C SER A 41 2.57 -10.86 -0.61
N SER A 42 1.80 -11.66 0.12
CA SER A 42 0.47 -12.12 -0.30
C SER A 42 -0.52 -10.97 -0.38
N LEU A 43 -0.48 -10.03 0.58
CA LEU A 43 -1.23 -8.79 0.46
C LEU A 43 -0.87 -8.04 -0.81
N LYS A 44 0.41 -7.95 -1.16
CA LYS A 44 0.85 -7.23 -2.37
C LYS A 44 0.22 -7.82 -3.63
N GLU A 45 0.22 -9.14 -3.75
CA GLU A 45 -0.42 -9.84 -4.87
C GLU A 45 -1.92 -9.55 -4.94
N ILE A 46 -2.61 -9.59 -3.80
CA ILE A 46 -4.05 -9.27 -3.70
C ILE A 46 -4.33 -7.82 -4.12
N TRP A 47 -3.50 -6.87 -3.69
CA TRP A 47 -3.68 -5.46 -4.04
C TRP A 47 -3.37 -5.17 -5.50
N MET A 48 -2.40 -5.86 -6.10
CA MET A 48 -2.17 -5.80 -7.54
C MET A 48 -3.37 -6.39 -8.31
N ALA A 49 -3.92 -7.51 -7.85
CA ALA A 49 -5.12 -8.10 -8.45
C ALA A 49 -6.34 -7.17 -8.35
N ALA A 50 -6.54 -6.52 -7.19
CA ALA A 50 -7.60 -5.54 -6.98
C ALA A 50 -7.42 -4.29 -7.87
N ALA A 51 -6.19 -3.82 -8.05
CA ALA A 51 -5.92 -2.71 -8.96
C ALA A 51 -6.28 -3.09 -10.41
N GLN A 52 -5.89 -4.29 -10.85
CA GLN A 52 -6.26 -4.79 -12.18
C GLN A 52 -7.78 -4.92 -12.35
N SER A 53 -8.50 -5.43 -11.35
CA SER A 53 -9.96 -5.59 -11.44
C SER A 53 -10.70 -4.25 -11.49
N GLN A 54 -10.13 -3.21 -10.86
CA GLN A 54 -10.63 -1.82 -10.92
C GLN A 54 -10.18 -1.05 -12.17
N GLY A 55 -9.54 -1.70 -13.14
CA GLY A 55 -9.07 -1.05 -14.37
C GLY A 55 -7.87 -0.12 -14.16
N ILE A 56 -7.20 -0.19 -12.99
CA ILE A 56 -5.98 0.55 -12.70
C ILE A 56 -4.82 -0.17 -13.38
N SER A 57 -4.50 0.22 -14.61
CA SER A 57 -3.41 -0.36 -15.40
C SER A 57 -2.04 0.27 -15.12
N CYS A 58 -2.02 1.49 -14.58
CA CYS A 58 -0.80 2.23 -14.27
C CYS A 58 -0.48 2.11 -12.78
N TYR A 59 0.16 1.02 -12.37
CA TYR A 59 0.75 0.89 -11.04
C TYR A 59 2.18 0.35 -11.13
N SER A 60 3.00 0.65 -10.11
CA SER A 60 4.38 0.18 -10.02
C SER A 60 4.61 -0.52 -8.69
N ASP A 61 5.10 -1.75 -8.77
CA ASP A 61 5.58 -2.50 -7.60
C ASP A 61 6.93 -1.93 -7.18
N ILE A 62 6.97 -1.31 -6.00
CA ILE A 62 8.21 -0.78 -5.41
C ILE A 62 8.94 -1.83 -4.57
N GLY A 63 8.44 -3.06 -4.49
CA GLY A 63 9.09 -4.18 -3.84
C GLY A 63 9.02 -4.13 -2.30
N THR A 64 9.92 -4.91 -1.68
CA THR A 64 10.04 -4.95 -0.22
C THR A 64 10.91 -3.80 0.27
N ILE A 65 10.37 -2.96 1.14
CA ILE A 65 11.08 -1.83 1.75
C ILE A 65 11.82 -2.35 2.99
N THR A 66 13.16 -2.42 2.93
CA THR A 66 14.01 -2.82 4.06
C THR A 66 15.15 -1.82 4.27
N GLY A 67 15.26 -1.23 5.46
CA GLY A 67 16.38 -0.37 5.86
C GLY A 67 16.44 1.00 5.18
N VAL A 68 17.47 1.78 5.53
CA VAL A 68 17.66 3.19 5.11
C VAL A 68 18.15 3.34 3.66
N GLU A 69 18.43 2.23 2.97
CA GLU A 69 18.63 2.21 1.53
C GLU A 69 17.42 1.56 0.87
N ALA A 70 16.38 2.36 0.63
CA ALA A 70 15.47 2.08 -0.46
C ALA A 70 16.03 2.80 -1.70
N PRO A 71 16.70 2.12 -2.65
CA PRO A 71 17.14 2.73 -3.91
C PRO A 71 15.97 3.14 -4.82
N ILE A 72 14.73 3.04 -4.34
CA ILE A 72 13.50 3.16 -5.12
C ILE A 72 13.21 4.63 -5.48
N ILE A 73 13.82 5.60 -4.79
CA ILE A 73 13.74 7.02 -5.20
C ILE A 73 14.64 7.29 -6.43
N ALA A 74 15.67 6.48 -6.68
CA ALA A 74 16.64 6.72 -7.76
C ALA A 74 16.21 6.19 -9.14
N SER A 75 15.23 5.29 -9.19
CA SER A 75 14.71 4.73 -10.44
C SER A 75 13.20 4.97 -10.56
N ARG A 76 12.78 6.24 -10.48
CA ARG A 76 11.71 6.65 -11.39
C ARG A 76 12.18 6.24 -12.78
N PRO A 77 11.47 5.39 -13.53
CA PRO A 77 11.61 5.51 -14.96
C PRO A 77 11.23 6.96 -15.25
N THR A 78 12.17 7.71 -15.80
CA THR A 78 11.86 8.85 -16.66
C THR A 78 11.18 8.31 -17.92
N THR A 79 10.15 7.48 -17.80
CA THR A 79 9.13 7.44 -18.82
C THR A 79 8.52 8.82 -18.73
N SER A 80 8.67 9.53 -19.84
CA SER A 80 8.19 10.87 -20.09
C SER A 80 6.96 11.20 -19.26
N ARG A 81 6.90 12.46 -18.83
CA ARG A 81 5.64 13.15 -18.55
C ARG A 81 4.79 12.99 -19.81
N SER A 82 4.13 11.85 -19.95
CA SER A 82 3.17 11.60 -21.01
C SER A 82 2.07 12.61 -20.72
N LEU A 83 1.60 13.27 -21.76
CA LEU A 83 0.59 14.31 -21.70
C LEU A 83 -0.80 13.77 -21.32
N SER A 84 -0.85 12.66 -20.56
CA SER A 84 -2.04 12.00 -20.06
C SER A 84 -1.95 11.99 -18.54
N GLY A 85 -2.90 12.62 -17.88
CA GLY A 85 -2.92 12.93 -16.44
C GLY A 85 -2.97 11.74 -15.47
N ASP A 86 -2.58 10.53 -15.85
CA ASP A 86 -2.61 9.35 -15.00
C ASP A 86 -1.23 9.04 -14.40
N LYS A 87 -1.03 9.54 -13.18
CA LYS A 87 0.11 9.22 -12.34
C LYS A 87 0.06 7.74 -11.92
N PRO A 88 1.17 6.97 -12.01
CA PRO A 88 1.17 5.59 -11.59
C PRO A 88 1.02 5.47 -10.07
N MET A 89 0.15 4.56 -9.61
CA MET A 89 -0.01 4.22 -8.18
C MET A 89 1.15 3.32 -7.73
N LEU A 90 1.75 3.61 -6.59
CA LEU A 90 2.86 2.83 -6.05
C LEU A 90 2.33 1.79 -5.06
N ILE A 91 2.72 0.53 -5.20
CA ILE A 91 2.36 -0.54 -4.26
C ILE A 91 3.64 -1.17 -3.73
N GLY A 92 3.83 -1.15 -2.42
CA GLY A 92 5.00 -1.72 -1.76
C GLY A 92 4.64 -2.56 -0.54
N CYS A 93 5.54 -3.45 -0.14
CA CYS A 93 5.39 -4.21 1.09
C CYS A 93 6.56 -4.00 2.05
N CYS A 94 6.35 -4.14 3.35
CA CYS A 94 7.38 -3.96 4.37
C CYS A 94 7.09 -4.81 5.61
N THR A 95 8.09 -5.56 6.05
CA THR A 95 7.99 -6.45 7.22
C THR A 95 9.31 -6.48 7.97
N PRO A 96 9.33 -6.29 9.30
CA PRO A 96 8.21 -5.83 10.14
C PRO A 96 7.88 -4.34 9.90
N PHE A 97 6.73 -3.87 10.39
CA PHE A 97 6.45 -2.43 10.46
C PHE A 97 7.56 -1.73 11.27
N SER A 98 8.18 -0.69 10.71
CA SER A 98 9.33 -0.01 11.32
C SER A 98 9.29 1.50 11.06
N SER A 99 10.13 2.24 11.79
CA SER A 99 10.35 3.68 11.55
C SER A 99 10.85 3.98 10.14
N ASP A 100 11.52 3.02 9.50
CA ASP A 100 12.00 3.18 8.13
C ASP A 100 10.84 3.24 7.13
N LEU A 101 9.78 2.45 7.36
CA LEU A 101 8.56 2.52 6.55
C LEU A 101 7.93 3.91 6.61
N ILE A 102 7.84 4.47 7.82
CA ILE A 102 7.29 5.83 8.03
C ILE A 102 8.16 6.86 7.31
N ARG A 103 9.48 6.74 7.39
CA ARG A 103 10.42 7.63 6.70
C ARG A 103 10.30 7.52 5.18
N VAL A 104 10.17 6.32 4.64
CA VAL A 104 9.95 6.10 3.20
C VAL A 104 8.60 6.65 2.76
N ALA A 105 7.54 6.39 3.52
CA ALA A 105 6.21 6.96 3.27
C ALA A 105 6.25 8.48 3.23
N SER A 106 6.88 9.11 4.22
CA SER A 106 7.05 10.57 4.27
C SER A 106 7.80 11.12 3.06
N ARG A 107 8.84 10.42 2.58
CA ARG A 107 9.57 10.82 1.37
C ARG A 107 8.73 10.66 0.10
N LEU A 108 7.94 9.60 0.01
CA LEU A 108 7.01 9.38 -1.11
C LEU A 108 5.91 10.46 -1.16
N LEU A 109 5.44 10.91 0.00
CA LEU A 109 4.51 12.04 0.11
C LEU A 109 5.16 13.37 -0.27
N GLN A 110 6.36 13.67 0.25
CA GLN A 110 7.07 14.93 0.00
C GLN A 110 7.56 15.11 -1.45
N THR A 111 7.72 14.01 -2.19
CA THR A 111 8.12 14.05 -3.61
C THR A 111 6.95 14.33 -4.55
N GLN A 112 5.72 14.44 -4.03
CA GLN A 112 4.58 14.93 -4.77
C GLN A 112 4.47 16.45 -4.63
N GLU A 113 4.55 17.19 -5.74
CA GLU A 113 4.27 18.64 -5.73
C GLU A 113 2.75 18.88 -5.61
N ASP A 114 2.38 19.72 -4.64
CA ASP A 114 1.18 20.58 -4.56
C ASP A 114 -0.18 19.94 -4.90
N GLY A 115 -0.48 18.78 -4.33
CA GLY A 115 -1.80 18.13 -4.40
C GLY A 115 -2.10 17.22 -3.20
N ASP A 116 -3.38 16.91 -3.00
CA ASP A 116 -3.86 15.95 -1.99
C ASP A 116 -3.31 14.56 -2.29
N THR A 117 -2.13 14.25 -1.74
CA THR A 117 -1.49 12.95 -1.92
C THR A 117 -2.14 11.91 -1.00
N GLY A 118 -2.73 10.88 -1.58
CA GLY A 118 -3.34 9.78 -0.83
C GLY A 118 -2.33 8.68 -0.48
N LEU A 119 -2.01 8.51 0.80
CA LEU A 119 -1.27 7.34 1.31
C LEU A 119 -2.21 6.42 2.08
N ILE A 120 -2.16 5.13 1.73
CA ILE A 120 -2.86 4.09 2.47
C ILE A 120 -1.84 3.09 3.00
N CYS A 121 -1.86 2.85 4.31
CA CYS A 121 -1.11 1.77 4.92
C CYS A 121 -2.07 0.67 5.40
N VAL A 122 -1.88 -0.56 4.90
CA VAL A 122 -2.76 -1.69 5.23
C VAL A 122 -1.96 -2.81 5.86
N THR A 123 -2.45 -3.29 7.00
CA THR A 123 -1.86 -4.42 7.70
C THR A 123 -2.51 -5.74 7.28
N GLY A 124 -1.80 -6.85 7.42
CA GLY A 124 -2.31 -8.21 7.20
C GLY A 124 -3.45 -8.66 8.11
N SER A 125 -3.98 -7.79 8.98
CA SER A 125 -5.15 -8.07 9.82
C SER A 125 -6.26 -7.06 9.59
N LEU A 126 -7.32 -7.47 8.89
CA LEU A 126 -8.53 -6.65 8.71
C LEU A 126 -9.21 -6.31 10.04
N HIS A 127 -9.03 -7.12 11.09
CA HIS A 127 -9.56 -6.79 12.42
C HIS A 127 -8.93 -5.51 12.98
N MET A 128 -7.60 -5.36 12.86
CA MET A 128 -6.93 -4.14 13.30
C MET A 128 -7.27 -2.95 12.40
N VAL A 129 -7.33 -3.18 11.08
CA VAL A 129 -7.74 -2.13 10.12
C VAL A 129 -9.14 -1.62 10.46
N SER A 130 -10.09 -2.53 10.70
CA SER A 130 -11.46 -2.19 11.12
C SER A 130 -11.49 -1.42 12.44
N SER A 131 -10.70 -1.84 13.43
CA SER A 131 -10.58 -1.15 14.72
C SER A 131 -10.12 0.30 14.57
N VAL A 132 -9.07 0.54 13.76
CA VAL A 132 -8.58 1.90 13.48
C VAL A 132 -9.62 2.72 12.72
N LEU A 133 -10.25 2.16 11.69
CA LEU A 133 -11.31 2.86 10.93
C LEU A 133 -12.52 3.21 11.80
N GLY A 134 -12.86 2.36 12.78
CA GLY A 134 -13.91 2.64 13.77
C GLY A 134 -13.58 3.83 14.68
N GLN A 135 -12.29 4.02 15.02
CA GLN A 135 -11.83 5.16 15.81
C GLN A 135 -11.81 6.47 15.02
N LEU A 136 -11.50 6.42 13.73
CA LEU A 136 -11.47 7.62 12.86
C LEU A 136 -12.85 8.17 12.51
N ARG A 137 -13.92 7.40 12.75
CA ARG A 137 -15.31 7.82 12.53
C ARG A 137 -15.96 8.43 13.77
N GLN A 138 -15.19 8.68 14.84
CA GLN A 138 -15.60 9.36 16.07
C GLN A 138 -14.97 10.76 16.12
#